data_AF-A0A9Q0BC55-F1
#
_entry.id   AF-A0A9Q0BC55-F1
#
_cell.length_a   1.000
_cell.length_b   1.000
_cell.length_c   1.000
_cell.angle_alpha   90.00
_cell.angle_beta   90.00
_cell.angle_gamma   90.00
#
_symmetry.space_group_name_H-M   'P 1'
#
loop_
_entity.id
_entity.type
_entity.pdbx_description
1 polymer ?
#
loop_
_entity_poly.entity_id
_entity_poly.type
_entity_poly.pdbx_seq_one_letter_code
_entity_poly.pdbx_strand_id
1 'polypeptide(L)'
;MLRSMIPGLRTAALFLICQQTSLGLGLLSGRQLSSLCSWTDGTLNITTSSALEDVSSCTKFNGSLRIMVDQATIDLGSIEEITDLLYIQPLRSQVEVTASKLQTVSSVYFLGSPDVIANVRLDMPQLSGQLYWLGVEVNLQVDSDLEVNLVSVDDASIPSVNLSGLTAVDHTLWISRTPRLTDFVAPDLAAFTVEGESSRYPVIHIYENLVLYNVSFPSLQTVPGRITLEDNPSLSAVEIPGLEEAGWFELENNESLEDFTAPALTRVDGITMKGQFSSVKFPSLTDVGSNFIVKGSADLDCSWLDENIKPIVQGTYECAAADSGSGSPSSGGSSVSPNQDSPSETPQSGSSTGGSSSGLSTGAKAGIGAGVGAGALAIVVLLGWFFWRRKWEARRENGISGGGGSGDVGTPELDGGHGVGDKGSGGNREKGLGSAELESPRSQLAELDGPQGQTVSELPAHDRSRVYTELE
;
A
#
# COMPACT_ATOMS: atom_id res chain seq x y z
N MET A 1 -16.26 -4.67 9.75
CA MET A 1 -15.79 -6.06 9.86
C MET A 1 -14.67 -6.43 8.87
N LEU A 2 -14.10 -5.50 8.09
CA LEU A 2 -13.05 -5.78 7.09
C LEU A 2 -11.58 -5.68 7.58
N ARG A 3 -11.33 -5.40 8.86
CA ARG A 3 -9.96 -5.15 9.38
C ARG A 3 -9.08 -6.39 9.58
N SER A 4 -9.55 -7.61 9.26
CA SER A 4 -8.83 -8.86 9.56
C SER A 4 -8.35 -9.65 8.34
N MET A 5 -8.37 -9.07 7.14
CA MET A 5 -8.07 -9.82 5.91
C MET A 5 -6.64 -9.66 5.37
N ILE A 6 -5.77 -8.89 6.03
CA ILE A 6 -4.36 -8.71 5.60
C ILE A 6 -3.41 -9.02 6.77
N PRO A 7 -2.76 -10.19 6.81
CA PRO A 7 -1.61 -10.42 7.68
C PRO A 7 -0.38 -9.73 7.08
N GLY A 8 -0.09 -8.48 7.48
CA GLY A 8 1.14 -7.78 7.04
C GLY A 8 1.14 -6.25 7.20
N LEU A 9 -0.03 -5.62 7.29
CA LEU A 9 -0.17 -4.15 7.25
C LEU A 9 0.48 -3.41 8.44
N ARG A 10 0.68 -4.09 9.59
CA ARG A 10 1.32 -3.49 10.77
C ARG A 10 2.84 -3.37 10.65
N THR A 11 3.46 -4.10 9.73
CA THR A 11 4.92 -4.13 9.58
C THR A 11 5.39 -3.02 8.63
N ALA A 12 4.66 -2.74 7.55
CA ALA A 12 5.06 -1.75 6.54
C ALA A 12 5.00 -0.29 7.04
N ALA A 13 4.00 0.09 7.83
CA ALA A 13 3.90 1.44 8.38
C ALA A 13 4.99 1.78 9.41
N LEU A 14 5.61 0.76 10.04
CA LEU A 14 6.77 0.97 10.91
C LEU A 14 8.09 1.11 10.13
N PHE A 15 8.16 0.70 8.85
CA PHE A 15 9.38 0.82 8.05
C PHE A 15 9.70 2.26 7.65
N LEU A 16 8.69 3.13 7.50
CA LEU A 16 8.90 4.55 7.19
C LEU A 16 9.64 5.32 8.30
N ILE A 17 9.60 4.85 9.55
CA ILE A 17 10.31 5.49 10.68
C ILE A 17 11.74 4.93 10.83
N CYS A 18 12.08 3.83 10.14
CA CYS A 18 13.37 3.16 10.26
C CYS A 18 14.33 3.45 9.07
N GLN A 19 14.15 4.56 8.35
CA GLN A 19 15.11 4.97 7.31
C GLN A 19 16.39 5.67 7.86
N GLN A 20 16.53 5.85 9.18
CA GLN A 20 17.66 6.62 9.73
C GLN A 20 18.50 5.95 10.83
N THR A 21 18.30 4.68 11.17
CA THR A 21 19.19 4.01 12.13
C THR A 21 20.01 2.92 11.46
N SER A 22 21.28 3.27 11.28
CA SER A 22 22.42 2.40 11.05
C SER A 22 22.30 1.01 11.70
N LEU A 23 22.77 -0.03 10.99
CA LEU A 23 23.68 -1.06 11.51
C LEU A 23 23.86 -2.20 10.49
N GLY A 24 25.11 -2.49 10.14
CA GLY A 24 25.54 -3.74 9.51
C GLY A 24 26.00 -3.66 8.05
N LEU A 25 27.08 -2.92 7.75
CA LEU A 25 27.87 -3.20 6.55
C LEU A 25 28.52 -4.57 6.70
N GLY A 26 27.85 -5.62 6.21
CA GLY A 26 28.51 -6.87 5.85
C GLY A 26 29.19 -6.68 4.50
N LEU A 27 30.42 -6.17 4.50
CA LEU A 27 31.29 -6.19 3.31
C LEU A 27 31.45 -7.66 2.85
N LEU A 28 30.93 -7.97 1.67
CA LEU A 28 31.14 -9.24 0.97
C LEU A 28 32.59 -9.28 0.45
N SER A 29 33.52 -9.58 1.35
CA SER A 29 34.87 -9.99 1.00
C SER A 29 35.02 -11.46 1.39
N GLY A 30 34.71 -12.38 0.46
CA GLY A 30 35.18 -13.77 0.52
C GLY A 30 34.24 -14.85 1.06
N ARG A 31 32.91 -14.74 0.88
CA ARG A 31 32.00 -15.88 1.13
C ARG A 31 31.94 -16.82 -0.10
N GLN A 32 31.95 -18.13 0.12
CA GLN A 32 31.76 -19.13 -0.95
C GLN A 32 30.34 -19.02 -1.54
N LEU A 33 30.18 -19.15 -2.87
CA LEU A 33 28.90 -19.06 -3.59
C LEU A 33 27.77 -19.89 -2.95
N SER A 34 28.07 -21.10 -2.45
CA SER A 34 27.09 -21.98 -1.81
C SER A 34 26.50 -21.43 -0.51
N SER A 35 27.20 -20.50 0.15
CA SER A 35 26.71 -19.80 1.35
C SER A 35 25.94 -18.51 1.02
N LEU A 36 25.93 -18.07 -0.24
CA LEU A 36 25.18 -16.89 -0.68
C LEU A 36 23.76 -17.25 -1.10
N CYS A 37 23.54 -18.38 -1.76
CA CYS A 37 22.20 -18.84 -2.17
C CYS A 37 21.29 -19.28 -1.00
N SER A 38 21.82 -19.32 0.23
CA SER A 38 21.05 -19.66 1.43
C SER A 38 21.35 -18.64 2.52
N TRP A 39 20.43 -17.70 2.72
CA TRP A 39 20.52 -16.59 3.66
C TRP A 39 19.42 -16.67 4.72
N THR A 40 19.80 -16.99 5.96
CA THR A 40 18.85 -17.10 7.08
C THR A 40 18.85 -15.87 8.01
N ASP A 41 19.77 -14.93 7.79
CA ASP A 41 19.98 -13.76 8.66
C ASP A 41 19.18 -12.55 8.14
N GLY A 42 17.87 -12.70 7.98
CA GLY A 42 16.97 -11.63 7.52
C GLY A 42 17.04 -11.39 6.00
N THR A 43 17.15 -10.12 5.60
CA THR A 43 17.18 -9.71 4.18
C THR A 43 18.62 -9.46 3.74
N LEU A 44 19.06 -10.14 2.68
CA LEU A 44 20.35 -9.89 2.05
C LEU A 44 20.27 -8.64 1.17
N ASN A 45 21.08 -7.62 1.47
CA ASN A 45 21.16 -6.39 0.69
C ASN A 45 22.24 -6.50 -0.39
N ILE A 46 21.84 -6.35 -1.65
CA ILE A 46 22.69 -6.34 -2.83
C ILE A 46 22.87 -4.89 -3.30
N THR A 47 24.07 -4.35 -3.13
CA THR A 47 24.40 -2.95 -3.45
C THR A 47 25.45 -2.79 -4.54
N THR A 48 26.06 -3.89 -5.00
CA THR A 48 27.08 -3.90 -6.06
C THR A 48 26.68 -4.86 -7.18
N SER A 49 27.12 -4.57 -8.40
CA SER A 49 26.90 -5.44 -9.56
C SER A 49 27.54 -6.82 -9.37
N SER A 50 28.71 -6.89 -8.74
CA SER A 50 29.39 -8.15 -8.45
C SER A 50 28.56 -9.06 -7.53
N ALA A 51 27.92 -8.48 -6.50
CA ALA A 51 27.07 -9.25 -5.59
C ALA A 51 25.78 -9.70 -6.27
N LEU A 52 25.26 -8.91 -7.22
CA LEU A 52 24.13 -9.31 -8.06
C LEU A 52 24.50 -10.49 -8.96
N GLU A 53 25.68 -10.46 -9.60
CA GLU A 53 26.21 -11.57 -10.42
C GLU A 53 26.40 -12.85 -9.60
N ASP A 54 26.90 -12.74 -8.37
CA ASP A 54 27.07 -13.89 -7.48
C ASP A 54 25.72 -14.54 -7.14
N VAL A 55 24.70 -13.72 -6.82
CA VAL A 55 23.37 -14.21 -6.45
C VAL A 55 22.56 -14.68 -7.67
N SER A 56 22.70 -14.03 -8.83
CA SER A 56 21.99 -14.39 -10.06
C SER A 56 22.43 -15.75 -10.63
N SER A 57 23.56 -16.28 -10.15
CA SER A 57 24.02 -17.64 -10.46
C SER A 57 23.32 -18.74 -9.64
N CYS A 58 22.54 -18.38 -8.62
CA CYS A 58 21.74 -19.34 -7.86
C CYS A 58 20.56 -19.84 -8.70
N THR A 59 20.19 -21.12 -8.55
CA THR A 59 18.90 -21.63 -9.07
C THR A 59 17.77 -21.38 -8.08
N LYS A 60 18.06 -21.53 -6.78
CA LYS A 60 17.14 -21.25 -5.68
C LYS A 60 17.84 -20.36 -4.66
N PHE A 61 17.19 -19.27 -4.27
CA PHE A 61 17.62 -18.41 -3.18
C PHE A 61 16.73 -18.64 -1.95
N ASN A 62 17.31 -19.15 -0.86
CA ASN A 62 16.61 -19.33 0.40
C ASN A 62 16.76 -18.06 1.26
N GLY A 63 15.67 -17.34 1.48
CA GLY A 63 15.62 -16.10 2.25
C GLY A 63 15.07 -14.92 1.46
N SER A 64 15.18 -13.72 2.05
CA SER A 64 14.73 -12.47 1.43
C SER A 64 15.90 -11.73 0.75
N LEU A 65 15.65 -11.14 -0.42
CA LEU A 65 16.60 -10.35 -1.20
C LEU A 65 16.18 -8.89 -1.30
N ARG A 66 17.11 -7.95 -1.14
CA ARG A 66 16.91 -6.55 -1.47
C ARG A 66 17.96 -6.08 -2.44
N ILE A 67 17.53 -5.67 -3.63
CA ILE A 67 18.38 -5.20 -4.70
C ILE A 67 18.35 -3.68 -4.74
N MET A 68 19.52 -3.07 -4.60
CA MET A 68 19.73 -1.63 -4.56
C MET A 68 21.03 -1.32 -5.31
N VAL A 69 21.05 -1.70 -6.59
CA VAL A 69 22.19 -1.50 -7.50
C VAL A 69 21.96 -0.31 -8.42
N ASP A 70 23.00 0.45 -8.68
CA ASP A 70 22.96 1.58 -9.63
C ASP A 70 23.23 1.10 -11.06
N GLN A 71 22.29 0.34 -11.60
CA GLN A 71 22.35 -0.21 -12.96
C GLN A 71 21.05 0.06 -13.71
N ALA A 72 21.15 0.20 -15.04
CA ALA A 72 19.98 0.35 -15.91
C ALA A 72 19.23 -0.97 -16.10
N THR A 73 19.92 -2.10 -15.94
CA THR A 73 19.34 -3.45 -16.03
C THR A 73 19.70 -4.22 -14.77
N ILE A 74 18.70 -4.83 -14.15
CA ILE A 74 18.80 -5.72 -13.00
C ILE A 74 18.39 -7.11 -13.49
N ASP A 75 19.38 -7.98 -13.74
CA ASP A 75 19.13 -9.35 -14.20
C ASP A 75 19.29 -10.35 -13.05
N LEU A 76 18.21 -11.08 -12.75
CA LEU A 76 18.21 -12.16 -11.75
C LEU A 76 18.77 -13.48 -12.29
N GLY A 77 19.13 -13.55 -13.58
CA GLY A 77 19.90 -14.63 -14.16
C GLY A 77 19.19 -15.99 -14.10
N SER A 78 19.78 -16.95 -13.41
CA SER A 78 19.29 -18.33 -13.35
C SER A 78 18.32 -18.64 -12.21
N ILE A 79 17.93 -17.63 -11.41
CA ILE A 79 17.06 -17.86 -10.26
C ILE A 79 15.66 -18.28 -10.73
N GLU A 80 15.23 -19.45 -10.26
CA GLU A 80 13.90 -20.02 -10.50
C GLU A 80 12.98 -19.84 -9.28
N GLU A 81 13.54 -19.79 -8.07
CA GLU A 81 12.79 -19.67 -6.82
C GLU A 81 13.49 -18.74 -5.81
N ILE A 82 12.73 -17.81 -5.24
CA ILE A 82 13.08 -17.06 -4.03
C ILE A 82 12.09 -17.46 -2.95
N THR A 83 12.55 -18.06 -1.85
CA THR A 83 11.64 -18.69 -0.88
C THR A 83 10.85 -17.69 -0.02
N ASP A 84 11.21 -16.41 -0.04
CA ASP A 84 10.60 -15.36 0.78
C ASP A 84 10.39 -14.08 -0.06
N LEU A 85 10.88 -12.91 0.39
CA LEU A 85 10.56 -11.62 -0.23
C LEU A 85 11.66 -11.14 -1.19
N LEU A 86 11.26 -10.54 -2.31
CA LEU A 86 12.15 -9.80 -3.20
C LEU A 86 11.82 -8.31 -3.13
N TYR A 87 12.78 -7.50 -2.73
CA TYR A 87 12.69 -6.05 -2.75
C TYR A 87 13.55 -5.48 -3.89
N ILE A 88 12.95 -4.65 -4.73
CA ILE A 88 13.64 -3.95 -5.81
C ILE A 88 13.58 -2.46 -5.49
N GLN A 89 14.74 -1.86 -5.30
CA GLN A 89 14.88 -0.41 -5.09
C GLN A 89 15.69 0.17 -6.25
N PRO A 90 15.01 0.66 -7.31
CA PRO A 90 15.69 1.29 -8.43
C PRO A 90 16.44 2.56 -7.97
N LEU A 91 17.69 2.70 -8.43
CA LEU A 91 18.52 3.88 -8.18
C LEU A 91 18.63 4.79 -9.42
N ARG A 92 17.99 4.41 -10.54
CA ARG A 92 17.96 5.16 -11.79
C ARG A 92 16.53 5.47 -12.21
N SER A 93 16.38 6.49 -13.05
CA SER A 93 15.07 6.93 -13.55
C SER A 93 14.45 5.98 -14.57
N GLN A 94 15.26 5.11 -15.17
CA GLN A 94 14.81 3.99 -15.99
C GLN A 94 15.59 2.74 -15.58
N VAL A 95 14.86 1.69 -15.22
CA VAL A 95 15.42 0.42 -14.79
C VAL A 95 14.62 -0.70 -15.43
N GLU A 96 15.31 -1.61 -16.11
CA GLU A 96 14.73 -2.86 -16.56
C GLU A 96 15.08 -3.95 -15.56
N VAL A 97 14.09 -4.72 -15.12
CA VAL A 97 14.29 -5.87 -14.22
C VAL A 97 13.90 -7.11 -14.98
N THR A 98 14.87 -7.97 -15.25
CA THR A 98 14.68 -9.22 -15.98
C THR A 98 14.83 -10.41 -15.02
N ALA A 99 13.84 -11.29 -15.01
CA ALA A 99 13.90 -12.56 -14.30
C ALA A 99 13.19 -13.65 -15.12
N SER A 100 13.73 -13.92 -16.30
CA SER A 100 13.14 -14.84 -17.30
C SER A 100 12.84 -16.25 -16.79
N LYS A 101 13.53 -16.70 -15.73
CA LYS A 101 13.35 -18.03 -15.13
C LYS A 101 12.63 -18.04 -13.79
N LEU A 102 12.39 -16.87 -13.18
CA LEU A 102 11.82 -16.79 -11.85
C LEU A 102 10.36 -17.23 -11.90
N GLN A 103 10.09 -18.40 -11.31
CA GLN A 103 8.75 -18.99 -11.28
C GLN A 103 8.02 -18.65 -9.99
N THR A 104 8.75 -18.66 -8.87
CA THR A 104 8.13 -18.55 -7.55
C THR A 104 8.85 -17.54 -6.66
N VAL A 105 8.06 -16.65 -6.09
CA VAL A 105 8.43 -15.73 -5.01
C VAL A 105 7.21 -15.47 -4.16
N SER A 106 7.38 -15.30 -2.85
CA SER A 106 6.25 -14.99 -1.97
C SER A 106 5.63 -13.64 -2.35
N SER A 107 6.47 -12.60 -2.48
CA SER A 107 6.05 -11.27 -2.92
C SER A 107 7.22 -10.46 -3.45
N VAL A 108 6.95 -9.65 -4.47
CA VAL A 108 7.88 -8.63 -4.99
C VAL A 108 7.43 -7.26 -4.50
N TYR A 109 8.35 -6.53 -3.88
CA TYR A 109 8.14 -5.18 -3.38
C TYR A 109 8.99 -4.19 -4.17
N PHE A 110 8.35 -3.26 -4.84
CA PHE A 110 9.02 -2.10 -5.43
C PHE A 110 9.11 -1.00 -4.36
N LEU A 111 10.34 -0.63 -4.02
CA LEU A 111 10.65 0.42 -3.05
C LEU A 111 11.05 1.69 -3.81
N GLY A 112 10.42 2.82 -3.51
CA GLY A 112 10.88 4.11 -4.02
C GLY A 112 12.28 4.47 -3.50
N SER A 113 12.99 5.31 -4.24
CA SER A 113 14.17 6.00 -3.73
C SER A 113 13.87 7.49 -3.57
N PRO A 114 14.35 8.16 -2.51
CA PRO A 114 13.89 9.50 -2.14
C PRO A 114 14.18 10.59 -3.18
N ASP A 115 15.15 10.36 -4.07
CA ASP A 115 15.60 11.34 -5.07
C ASP A 115 15.38 10.89 -6.53
N VAL A 116 14.77 9.72 -6.77
CA VAL A 116 14.61 9.18 -8.12
C VAL A 116 13.20 8.68 -8.37
N ILE A 117 12.61 9.22 -9.42
CA ILE A 117 11.39 8.72 -10.05
C ILE A 117 11.80 7.63 -11.04
N ALA A 118 11.58 6.38 -10.69
CA ALA A 118 11.99 5.26 -11.51
C ALA A 118 10.85 4.77 -12.40
N ASN A 119 11.10 4.66 -13.69
CA ASN A 119 10.27 3.88 -14.60
C ASN A 119 10.89 2.48 -14.66
N VAL A 120 10.23 1.53 -14.03
CA VAL A 120 10.65 0.15 -13.95
C VAL A 120 9.93 -0.64 -15.04
N ARG A 121 10.70 -1.25 -15.92
CA ARG A 121 10.24 -2.22 -16.91
C ARG A 121 10.48 -3.61 -16.35
N LEU A 122 9.45 -4.46 -16.25
CA LEU A 122 9.50 -5.76 -15.58
C LEU A 122 9.27 -6.88 -16.59
N ASP A 123 10.27 -7.75 -16.77
CA ASP A 123 10.19 -8.94 -17.61
C ASP A 123 10.36 -10.20 -16.74
N MET A 124 9.22 -10.76 -16.30
CA MET A 124 9.17 -11.93 -15.42
C MET A 124 8.07 -12.93 -15.86
N PRO A 125 8.14 -13.47 -17.09
CA PRO A 125 7.04 -14.17 -17.77
C PRO A 125 6.53 -15.44 -17.09
N GLN A 126 7.25 -15.98 -16.11
CA GLN A 126 6.92 -17.24 -15.45
C GLN A 126 6.50 -17.03 -13.98
N LEU A 127 6.43 -15.78 -13.53
CA LEU A 127 6.28 -15.45 -12.13
C LEU A 127 4.84 -15.67 -11.65
N SER A 128 4.64 -16.73 -10.86
CA SER A 128 3.44 -16.87 -10.03
C SER A 128 3.71 -16.26 -8.66
N GLY A 129 3.25 -15.03 -8.42
CA GLY A 129 3.54 -14.30 -7.19
C GLY A 129 2.58 -13.15 -6.90
N GLN A 130 3.00 -12.24 -6.02
CA GLN A 130 2.28 -11.01 -5.68
C GLN A 130 3.19 -9.80 -5.94
N LEU A 131 2.64 -8.74 -6.51
CA LEU A 131 3.34 -7.48 -6.77
C LEU A 131 2.82 -6.40 -5.82
N TYR A 132 3.74 -5.74 -5.12
CA TYR A 132 3.46 -4.67 -4.17
C TYR A 132 4.31 -3.44 -4.45
N TRP A 133 3.70 -2.27 -4.28
CA TRP A 133 4.38 -0.99 -4.35
C TRP A 133 4.41 -0.36 -2.97
N LEU A 134 5.59 0.11 -2.55
CA LEU A 134 5.78 0.78 -1.27
C LEU A 134 6.52 2.10 -1.48
N GLY A 135 5.79 3.20 -1.29
CA GLY A 135 6.35 4.52 -0.99
C GLY A 135 7.26 5.16 -2.04
N VAL A 136 6.64 5.93 -2.95
CA VAL A 136 7.24 6.89 -3.92
C VAL A 136 7.44 6.34 -5.35
N GLU A 137 7.59 7.29 -6.28
CA GLU A 137 7.42 7.27 -7.75
C GLU A 137 8.12 6.13 -8.50
N VAL A 138 7.54 4.92 -8.46
CA VAL A 138 7.88 3.82 -9.38
C VAL A 138 6.75 3.64 -10.38
N ASN A 139 6.95 4.09 -11.62
CA ASN A 139 6.09 3.74 -12.74
C ASN A 139 6.46 2.32 -13.17
N LEU A 140 5.54 1.37 -13.12
CA LEU A 140 5.79 0.02 -13.61
C LEU A 140 5.20 -0.13 -15.00
N GLN A 141 6.01 -0.67 -15.90
CA GLN A 141 5.58 -1.33 -17.12
C GLN A 141 5.91 -2.81 -16.96
N VAL A 142 4.93 -3.68 -17.13
CA VAL A 142 5.20 -5.12 -17.26
C VAL A 142 5.36 -5.43 -18.76
N ASP A 143 6.30 -6.28 -19.10
CA ASP A 143 6.39 -6.90 -20.43
C ASP A 143 6.30 -8.39 -20.27
N SER A 144 5.70 -9.05 -21.26
CA SER A 144 5.35 -10.47 -21.32
C SER A 144 4.05 -10.86 -20.63
N ASP A 145 3.50 -12.01 -21.05
CA ASP A 145 2.26 -12.65 -20.57
C ASP A 145 2.37 -13.02 -19.08
N LEU A 146 2.35 -12.01 -18.22
CA LEU A 146 2.50 -12.18 -16.79
C LEU A 146 1.15 -12.52 -16.16
N GLU A 147 1.12 -13.56 -15.35
CA GLU A 147 -0.03 -13.95 -14.53
C GLU A 147 0.36 -13.89 -13.05
N VAL A 148 -0.31 -13.06 -12.25
CA VAL A 148 0.00 -12.92 -10.81
C VAL A 148 -1.23 -13.07 -9.95
N ASN A 149 -1.03 -13.43 -8.68
CA ASN A 149 -2.13 -13.57 -7.73
C ASN A 149 -2.71 -12.22 -7.32
N LEU A 150 -1.84 -11.25 -7.04
CA LEU A 150 -2.23 -9.96 -6.48
C LEU A 150 -1.35 -8.86 -7.05
N VAL A 151 -2.00 -7.76 -7.42
CA VAL A 151 -1.37 -6.48 -7.73
C VAL A 151 -1.87 -5.48 -6.69
N SER A 152 -0.97 -4.90 -5.89
CA SER A 152 -1.33 -3.97 -4.82
C SER A 152 -0.51 -2.67 -4.90
N VAL A 153 -1.15 -1.61 -5.36
CA VAL A 153 -0.61 -0.25 -5.35
C VAL A 153 -1.29 0.55 -4.24
N ASP A 154 -0.62 0.72 -3.10
CA ASP A 154 -1.20 1.37 -1.93
C ASP A 154 -0.28 2.45 -1.36
N ASP A 155 -0.85 3.61 -1.00
CA ASP A 155 -0.10 4.76 -0.49
C ASP A 155 1.10 5.18 -1.39
N ALA A 156 0.97 4.94 -2.70
CA ALA A 156 2.00 5.21 -3.69
C ALA A 156 1.82 6.61 -4.31
N SER A 157 2.89 7.39 -4.36
CA SER A 157 2.91 8.67 -5.05
C SER A 157 3.45 8.44 -6.46
N ILE A 158 2.60 8.05 -7.41
CA ILE A 158 2.96 7.76 -8.82
C ILE A 158 1.96 8.45 -9.75
N PRO A 159 2.38 8.96 -10.93
CA PRO A 159 1.47 9.64 -11.86
C PRO A 159 0.61 8.68 -12.68
N SER A 160 1.14 7.50 -13.01
CA SER A 160 0.47 6.52 -13.86
C SER A 160 0.93 5.11 -13.52
N VAL A 161 0.06 4.13 -13.74
CA VAL A 161 0.39 2.70 -13.70
C VAL A 161 -0.03 2.10 -15.04
N ASN A 162 0.89 1.43 -15.72
CA ASN A 162 0.63 0.73 -16.97
C ASN A 162 0.98 -0.74 -16.82
N LEU A 163 -0.04 -1.60 -16.74
CA LEU A 163 0.16 -3.05 -16.62
C LEU A 163 0.08 -3.73 -18.00
N SER A 164 0.83 -3.24 -19.00
CA SER A 164 1.00 -3.97 -20.26
C SER A 164 1.58 -5.36 -20.00
N GLY A 165 1.29 -6.33 -20.86
CA GLY A 165 1.72 -7.72 -20.68
C GLY A 165 1.02 -8.49 -19.55
N LEU A 166 0.45 -7.82 -18.55
CA LEU A 166 -0.32 -8.50 -17.50
C LEU A 166 -1.61 -9.06 -18.10
N THR A 167 -1.67 -10.36 -18.36
CA THR A 167 -2.79 -11.02 -19.04
C THR A 167 -3.86 -11.52 -18.10
N ALA A 168 -3.48 -11.91 -16.88
CA ALA A 168 -4.41 -12.40 -15.86
C ALA A 168 -4.00 -12.01 -14.44
N VAL A 169 -5.00 -11.87 -13.57
CA VAL A 169 -4.81 -11.72 -12.12
C VAL A 169 -5.68 -12.73 -11.37
N ASP A 170 -5.09 -13.63 -10.59
CA ASP A 170 -5.85 -14.75 -10.00
C ASP A 170 -6.71 -14.36 -8.80
N HIS A 171 -6.43 -13.22 -8.16
CA HIS A 171 -7.21 -12.81 -6.99
C HIS A 171 -7.58 -11.34 -7.00
N THR A 172 -6.63 -10.42 -6.91
CA THR A 172 -7.00 -9.04 -6.58
C THR A 172 -6.11 -8.02 -7.27
N LEU A 173 -6.75 -6.99 -7.80
CA LEU A 173 -6.12 -5.74 -8.19
C LEU A 173 -6.58 -4.68 -7.20
N TRP A 174 -5.65 -4.20 -6.37
CA TRP A 174 -5.92 -3.25 -5.31
C TRP A 174 -5.13 -1.97 -5.58
N ILE A 175 -5.83 -0.85 -5.73
CA ILE A 175 -5.21 0.46 -5.97
C ILE A 175 -5.84 1.47 -5.01
N SER A 176 -5.04 2.01 -4.11
CA SER A 176 -5.58 2.93 -3.14
C SER A 176 -4.66 4.01 -2.64
N ARG A 177 -5.25 5.15 -2.30
CA ARG A 177 -4.55 6.26 -1.66
C ARG A 177 -3.32 6.66 -2.46
N THR A 178 -3.46 6.71 -3.78
CA THR A 178 -2.39 7.13 -4.70
C THR A 178 -2.62 8.57 -5.16
N PRO A 179 -2.19 9.59 -4.39
CA PRO A 179 -2.65 10.98 -4.56
C PRO A 179 -2.18 11.66 -5.85
N ARG A 180 -1.30 11.02 -6.63
CA ARG A 180 -0.80 11.54 -7.89
C ARG A 180 -1.26 10.74 -9.11
N LEU A 181 -1.92 9.59 -8.90
CA LEU A 181 -2.31 8.71 -9.99
C LEU A 181 -3.40 9.40 -10.78
N THR A 182 -3.13 9.77 -12.03
CA THR A 182 -4.11 10.38 -12.94
C THR A 182 -4.74 9.34 -13.86
N ASP A 183 -3.97 8.32 -14.23
CA ASP A 183 -4.38 7.33 -15.22
C ASP A 183 -3.96 5.93 -14.79
N PHE A 184 -4.91 4.99 -14.86
CA PHE A 184 -4.67 3.57 -14.69
C PHE A 184 -5.07 2.82 -15.96
N VAL A 185 -4.12 2.09 -16.55
CA VAL A 185 -4.36 1.30 -17.77
C VAL A 185 -3.80 -0.10 -17.61
N ALA A 186 -4.64 -1.11 -17.84
CA ALA A 186 -4.24 -2.51 -17.92
C ALA A 186 -4.70 -3.07 -19.29
N PRO A 187 -3.91 -2.84 -20.35
CA PRO A 187 -4.39 -3.03 -21.73
C PRO A 187 -4.57 -4.50 -22.10
N ASP A 188 -3.75 -5.38 -21.55
CA ASP A 188 -3.70 -6.80 -21.91
C ASP A 188 -4.43 -7.69 -20.89
N LEU A 189 -4.92 -7.12 -19.79
CA LEU A 189 -5.59 -7.85 -18.72
C LEU A 189 -6.95 -8.36 -19.20
N ALA A 190 -7.01 -9.66 -19.46
CA ALA A 190 -8.16 -10.30 -20.09
C ALA A 190 -9.14 -10.91 -19.09
N ALA A 191 -8.64 -11.48 -17.99
CA ALA A 191 -9.49 -12.17 -17.02
C ALA A 191 -8.93 -12.14 -15.61
N PHE A 192 -9.85 -12.27 -14.64
CA PHE A 192 -9.53 -12.69 -13.30
C PHE A 192 -9.92 -14.17 -13.13
N THR A 193 -8.98 -15.01 -12.75
CA THR A 193 -9.26 -16.43 -12.48
C THR A 193 -9.65 -16.61 -11.01
N VAL A 194 -10.19 -17.78 -10.65
CA VAL A 194 -10.41 -18.16 -9.25
C VAL A 194 -9.99 -19.60 -9.09
N GLU A 195 -8.89 -19.84 -8.38
CA GLU A 195 -8.58 -21.20 -7.92
C GLU A 195 -9.21 -21.44 -6.54
N GLY A 196 -10.38 -22.10 -6.53
CA GLY A 196 -10.98 -22.69 -5.32
C GLY A 196 -12.25 -22.02 -4.78
N GLU A 197 -12.97 -22.73 -3.90
CA GLU A 197 -14.29 -22.37 -3.35
C GLU A 197 -14.26 -21.35 -2.19
N SER A 198 -13.16 -20.59 -2.02
CA SER A 198 -13.06 -19.65 -0.90
C SER A 198 -13.72 -18.32 -1.22
N SER A 199 -14.55 -17.85 -0.29
CA SER A 199 -15.46 -16.69 -0.34
C SER A 199 -14.82 -15.31 -0.49
N ARG A 200 -13.67 -15.21 -1.16
CA ARG A 200 -13.08 -13.97 -1.66
C ARG A 200 -13.09 -14.06 -3.18
N TYR A 201 -14.21 -13.63 -3.75
CA TYR A 201 -14.29 -13.41 -5.17
C TYR A 201 -13.17 -12.46 -5.61
N PRO A 202 -12.63 -12.61 -6.83
CA PRO A 202 -11.55 -11.77 -7.27
C PRO A 202 -12.05 -10.35 -7.41
N VAL A 203 -11.28 -9.38 -6.94
CA VAL A 203 -11.77 -8.00 -6.86
C VAL A 203 -10.81 -7.04 -7.52
N ILE A 204 -11.39 -6.19 -8.36
CA ILE A 204 -10.81 -4.90 -8.70
C ILE A 204 -11.30 -3.93 -7.64
N HIS A 205 -10.40 -3.47 -6.77
CA HIS A 205 -10.68 -2.45 -5.76
C HIS A 205 -9.82 -1.23 -6.04
N ILE A 206 -10.45 -0.15 -6.48
CA ILE A 206 -9.78 1.14 -6.73
C ILE A 206 -10.46 2.20 -5.86
N TYR A 207 -9.79 2.66 -4.79
CA TYR A 207 -10.41 3.63 -3.87
C TYR A 207 -9.50 4.72 -3.33
N GLU A 208 -10.10 5.85 -2.96
CA GLU A 208 -9.39 7.01 -2.38
C GLU A 208 -8.24 7.55 -3.27
N ASN A 209 -8.37 7.49 -4.60
CA ASN A 209 -7.40 8.07 -5.53
C ASN A 209 -7.89 9.45 -6.02
N LEU A 210 -7.47 10.49 -5.30
CA LEU A 210 -8.06 11.84 -5.40
C LEU A 210 -8.00 12.48 -6.80
N VAL A 211 -6.95 12.19 -7.57
CA VAL A 211 -6.71 12.81 -8.89
C VAL A 211 -6.82 11.81 -10.04
N LEU A 212 -7.26 10.58 -9.77
CA LEU A 212 -7.46 9.54 -10.79
C LEU A 212 -8.60 9.96 -11.69
N TYR A 213 -8.30 10.17 -12.97
CA TYR A 213 -9.21 10.67 -13.99
C TYR A 213 -9.79 9.54 -14.84
N ASN A 214 -8.96 8.55 -15.18
CA ASN A 214 -9.32 7.46 -16.08
C ASN A 214 -8.87 6.09 -15.56
N VAL A 215 -9.75 5.10 -15.70
CA VAL A 215 -9.49 3.68 -15.47
C VAL A 215 -9.88 2.92 -16.74
N SER A 216 -8.93 2.23 -17.38
CA SER A 216 -9.16 1.53 -18.65
C SER A 216 -8.67 0.08 -18.62
N PHE A 217 -9.57 -0.83 -18.99
CA PHE A 217 -9.34 -2.26 -19.16
C PHE A 217 -9.89 -2.74 -20.52
N PRO A 218 -9.19 -2.43 -21.64
CA PRO A 218 -9.72 -2.65 -22.98
C PRO A 218 -9.90 -4.12 -23.36
N SER A 219 -9.08 -5.04 -22.83
CA SER A 219 -9.13 -6.48 -23.14
C SER A 219 -9.91 -7.32 -22.12
N LEU A 220 -10.41 -6.72 -21.04
CA LEU A 220 -11.04 -7.42 -19.93
C LEU A 220 -12.39 -8.01 -20.34
N GLN A 221 -12.53 -9.33 -20.21
CA GLN A 221 -13.71 -10.11 -20.62
C GLN A 221 -14.52 -10.60 -19.42
N THR A 222 -13.85 -11.10 -18.38
CA THR A 222 -14.53 -11.73 -17.23
C THR A 222 -13.92 -11.33 -15.91
N VAL A 223 -14.77 -10.89 -14.98
CA VAL A 223 -14.43 -10.69 -13.57
C VAL A 223 -15.43 -11.47 -12.70
N PRO A 224 -15.12 -12.71 -12.30
CA PRO A 224 -16.06 -13.54 -11.52
C PRO A 224 -16.48 -12.92 -10.18
N GLY A 225 -15.75 -11.90 -9.71
CA GLY A 225 -16.04 -11.20 -8.49
C GLY A 225 -16.46 -9.75 -8.66
N ARG A 226 -15.93 -8.89 -7.80
CA ARG A 226 -16.41 -7.52 -7.67
C ARG A 226 -15.51 -6.55 -8.43
N ILE A 227 -16.11 -5.49 -8.96
CA ILE A 227 -15.43 -4.32 -9.47
C ILE A 227 -15.93 -3.17 -8.60
N THR A 228 -15.09 -2.74 -7.65
CA THR A 228 -15.35 -1.63 -6.73
C THR A 228 -14.48 -0.44 -7.11
N LEU A 229 -15.11 0.66 -7.50
CA LEU A 229 -14.46 1.96 -7.63
C LEU A 229 -15.16 2.92 -6.68
N GLU A 230 -14.48 3.31 -5.60
CA GLU A 230 -15.06 4.10 -4.51
C GLU A 230 -14.20 5.32 -4.16
N ASP A 231 -14.81 6.46 -3.85
CA ASP A 231 -14.08 7.64 -3.35
C ASP A 231 -12.94 8.12 -4.28
N ASN A 232 -13.13 8.05 -5.60
CA ASN A 232 -12.22 8.63 -6.60
C ASN A 232 -12.87 9.90 -7.19
N PRO A 233 -12.81 11.06 -6.52
CA PRO A 233 -13.62 12.23 -6.86
C PRO A 233 -13.34 12.81 -8.25
N SER A 234 -12.11 12.66 -8.79
CA SER A 234 -11.75 13.14 -10.12
C SER A 234 -12.03 12.13 -11.25
N LEU A 235 -12.47 10.92 -10.92
CA LEU A 235 -12.68 9.85 -11.90
C LEU A 235 -13.85 10.22 -12.79
N SER A 236 -13.61 10.32 -14.09
CA SER A 236 -14.62 10.72 -15.07
C SER A 236 -14.81 9.70 -16.19
N ALA A 237 -13.87 8.76 -16.34
CA ALA A 237 -13.91 7.72 -17.36
C ALA A 237 -13.58 6.35 -16.77
N VAL A 238 -14.45 5.37 -17.05
CA VAL A 238 -14.21 3.95 -16.80
C VAL A 238 -14.48 3.20 -18.10
N GLU A 239 -13.41 2.69 -18.71
CA GLU A 239 -13.46 2.04 -20.02
C GLU A 239 -13.30 0.52 -19.89
N ILE A 240 -14.39 -0.21 -20.12
CA ILE A 240 -14.45 -1.68 -20.06
C ILE A 240 -15.23 -2.24 -21.27
N PRO A 241 -14.78 -1.96 -22.51
CA PRO A 241 -15.57 -2.22 -23.71
C PRO A 241 -15.81 -3.71 -23.99
N GLY A 242 -14.89 -4.59 -23.55
CA GLY A 242 -14.92 -6.03 -23.82
C GLY A 242 -15.52 -6.89 -22.70
N LEU A 243 -15.97 -6.30 -21.59
CA LEU A 243 -16.39 -7.07 -20.43
C LEU A 243 -17.74 -7.75 -20.68
N GLU A 244 -17.77 -9.08 -20.66
CA GLU A 244 -18.94 -9.92 -20.95
C GLU A 244 -19.66 -10.39 -19.67
N GLU A 245 -18.91 -10.75 -18.62
CA GLU A 245 -19.47 -11.22 -17.35
C GLU A 245 -18.77 -10.60 -16.13
N ALA A 246 -19.55 -10.20 -15.13
CA ALA A 246 -19.05 -9.70 -13.85
C ALA A 246 -19.84 -10.27 -12.66
N GLY A 247 -19.20 -10.50 -11.52
CA GLY A 247 -19.94 -10.83 -10.30
C GLY A 247 -20.72 -9.60 -9.79
N TRP A 248 -20.02 -8.56 -9.36
CA TRP A 248 -20.68 -7.36 -8.81
C TRP A 248 -20.03 -6.06 -9.29
N PHE A 249 -20.84 -5.07 -9.66
CA PHE A 249 -20.37 -3.71 -9.89
C PHE A 249 -20.74 -2.81 -8.73
N GLU A 250 -19.76 -2.12 -8.16
CA GLU A 250 -19.92 -1.16 -7.08
C GLU A 250 -19.19 0.13 -7.43
N LEU A 251 -19.92 1.15 -7.88
CA LEU A 251 -19.37 2.47 -8.19
C LEU A 251 -20.01 3.48 -7.25
N GLU A 252 -19.25 3.93 -6.24
CA GLU A 252 -19.76 4.87 -5.23
C GLU A 252 -18.83 6.08 -5.06
N ASN A 253 -19.39 7.26 -4.80
CA ASN A 253 -18.63 8.48 -4.46
C ASN A 253 -17.55 8.88 -5.50
N ASN A 254 -17.76 8.60 -6.78
CA ASN A 254 -16.93 9.10 -7.87
C ASN A 254 -17.58 10.37 -8.45
N GLU A 255 -17.32 11.52 -7.83
CA GLU A 255 -18.09 12.76 -8.05
C GLU A 255 -18.07 13.27 -9.50
N SER A 256 -17.01 12.98 -10.26
CA SER A 256 -16.87 13.42 -11.66
C SER A 256 -17.37 12.38 -12.69
N LEU A 257 -17.83 11.20 -12.25
CA LEU A 257 -18.30 10.14 -13.13
C LEU A 257 -19.80 10.32 -13.41
N GLU A 258 -20.11 11.03 -14.48
CA GLU A 258 -21.49 11.36 -14.87
C GLU A 258 -22.10 10.29 -15.79
N ASP A 259 -21.29 9.62 -16.61
CA ASP A 259 -21.75 8.62 -17.56
C ASP A 259 -21.04 7.30 -17.34
N PHE A 260 -21.78 6.20 -17.49
CA PHE A 260 -21.20 4.86 -17.47
C PHE A 260 -21.85 3.96 -18.52
N THR A 261 -21.02 3.22 -19.25
CA THR A 261 -21.49 2.22 -20.22
C THR A 261 -20.58 1.01 -20.23
N ALA A 262 -21.17 -0.18 -20.12
CA ALA A 262 -20.51 -1.46 -20.36
C ALA A 262 -21.19 -2.16 -21.56
N PRO A 263 -20.71 -1.96 -22.79
CA PRO A 263 -21.46 -2.30 -24.01
C PRO A 263 -21.51 -3.81 -24.28
N ALA A 264 -20.50 -4.58 -23.86
CA ALA A 264 -20.43 -6.03 -24.06
C ALA A 264 -21.02 -6.85 -22.89
N LEU A 265 -21.38 -6.21 -21.77
CA LEU A 265 -21.78 -6.92 -20.56
C LEU A 265 -23.11 -7.65 -20.78
N THR A 266 -23.10 -8.97 -20.69
CA THR A 266 -24.28 -9.83 -20.94
C THR A 266 -24.88 -10.40 -19.65
N ARG A 267 -24.03 -10.65 -18.64
CA ARG A 267 -24.40 -11.22 -17.33
C ARG A 267 -23.73 -10.46 -16.20
N VAL A 268 -24.48 -10.18 -15.13
CA VAL A 268 -23.94 -9.68 -13.87
C VAL A 268 -24.70 -10.27 -12.68
N ASP A 269 -24.04 -10.57 -11.55
CA ASP A 269 -24.80 -10.97 -10.36
C ASP A 269 -25.48 -9.77 -9.72
N GLY A 270 -24.81 -8.62 -9.55
CA GLY A 270 -25.45 -7.42 -9.00
C GLY A 270 -24.77 -6.10 -9.35
N ILE A 271 -25.55 -5.03 -9.29
CA ILE A 271 -25.10 -3.66 -9.60
C ILE A 271 -25.53 -2.72 -8.48
N THR A 272 -24.57 -1.98 -7.94
CA THR A 272 -24.78 -0.84 -7.05
C THR A 272 -24.00 0.35 -7.58
N MET A 273 -24.69 1.39 -8.02
CA MET A 273 -24.07 2.62 -8.50
C MET A 273 -24.69 3.80 -7.77
N LYS A 274 -23.87 4.58 -7.06
CA LYS A 274 -24.31 5.79 -6.35
C LYS A 274 -23.36 6.94 -6.62
N GLY A 275 -23.85 8.03 -7.17
CA GLY A 275 -23.00 9.18 -7.50
C GLY A 275 -23.72 10.20 -8.35
N GLN A 276 -22.95 10.92 -9.16
CA GLN A 276 -23.44 12.02 -10.00
C GLN A 276 -23.91 11.54 -11.39
N PHE A 277 -24.20 10.25 -11.54
CA PHE A 277 -24.61 9.66 -12.82
C PHE A 277 -25.82 10.39 -13.42
N SER A 278 -25.69 10.87 -14.65
CA SER A 278 -26.78 11.41 -15.49
C SER A 278 -27.25 10.36 -16.51
N SER A 279 -26.37 9.45 -16.94
CA SER A 279 -26.73 8.36 -17.84
C SER A 279 -25.95 7.06 -17.56
N VAL A 280 -26.68 5.95 -17.49
CA VAL A 280 -26.13 4.61 -17.24
C VAL A 280 -26.74 3.63 -18.24
N LYS A 281 -25.89 2.93 -19.01
CA LYS A 281 -26.35 2.04 -20.08
C LYS A 281 -25.62 0.70 -20.09
N PHE A 282 -26.40 -0.36 -20.29
CA PHE A 282 -25.92 -1.74 -20.45
C PHE A 282 -26.58 -2.41 -21.67
N PRO A 283 -26.27 -1.98 -22.90
CA PRO A 283 -27.01 -2.37 -24.12
C PRO A 283 -27.16 -3.87 -24.37
N SER A 284 -26.20 -4.68 -23.92
CA SER A 284 -26.17 -6.13 -24.17
C SER A 284 -26.57 -6.97 -22.94
N LEU A 285 -26.95 -6.32 -21.83
CA LEU A 285 -27.22 -7.02 -20.58
C LEU A 285 -28.53 -7.79 -20.66
N THR A 286 -28.49 -9.07 -20.32
CA THR A 286 -29.64 -9.99 -20.45
C THR A 286 -29.98 -10.73 -19.16
N ASP A 287 -29.07 -10.78 -18.19
CA ASP A 287 -29.26 -11.48 -16.91
C ASP A 287 -28.64 -10.68 -15.76
N VAL A 288 -29.46 -10.36 -14.76
CA VAL A 288 -29.02 -9.76 -13.49
C VAL A 288 -29.44 -10.66 -12.33
N GLY A 289 -28.48 -11.37 -11.75
CA GLY A 289 -28.73 -12.45 -10.77
C GLY A 289 -29.30 -12.00 -9.42
N SER A 290 -29.17 -10.72 -9.06
CA SER A 290 -29.47 -10.16 -7.75
C SER A 290 -30.02 -8.74 -7.89
N ASN A 291 -29.58 -7.80 -7.05
CA ASN A 291 -30.08 -6.44 -7.03
C ASN A 291 -29.43 -5.56 -8.11
N PHE A 292 -30.24 -4.65 -8.65
CA PHE A 292 -29.83 -3.56 -9.53
C PHE A 292 -30.24 -2.23 -8.88
N ILE A 293 -29.27 -1.46 -8.41
CA ILE A 293 -29.49 -0.19 -7.69
C ILE A 293 -28.66 0.90 -8.36
N VAL A 294 -29.32 1.90 -8.93
CA VAL A 294 -28.69 3.11 -9.50
C VAL A 294 -29.29 4.35 -8.84
N LYS A 295 -28.44 5.15 -8.20
CA LYS A 295 -28.77 6.45 -7.63
C LYS A 295 -27.87 7.50 -8.24
N GLY A 296 -28.44 8.37 -9.06
CA GLY A 296 -27.70 9.35 -9.84
C GLY A 296 -27.96 10.79 -9.40
N SER A 297 -27.52 11.71 -10.25
CA SER A 297 -27.80 13.12 -10.12
C SER A 297 -29.30 13.43 -10.34
N ALA A 298 -29.65 14.70 -10.22
CA ALA A 298 -30.99 15.20 -10.53
C ALA A 298 -31.42 14.94 -11.99
N ASP A 299 -30.45 14.83 -12.90
CA ASP A 299 -30.67 14.68 -14.33
C ASP A 299 -30.69 13.21 -14.78
N LEU A 300 -30.58 12.25 -13.84
CA LEU A 300 -30.61 10.82 -14.17
C LEU A 300 -31.95 10.42 -14.81
N ASP A 301 -31.89 9.98 -16.06
CA ASP A 301 -33.05 9.38 -16.75
C ASP A 301 -33.10 7.86 -16.56
N CYS A 302 -34.05 7.40 -15.75
CA CYS A 302 -34.30 5.99 -15.52
C CYS A 302 -35.10 5.30 -16.63
N SER A 303 -35.65 6.01 -17.62
CA SER A 303 -36.58 5.45 -18.60
C SER A 303 -35.99 4.26 -19.37
N TRP A 304 -34.73 4.38 -19.81
CA TRP A 304 -34.05 3.29 -20.51
C TRP A 304 -33.84 2.07 -19.61
N LEU A 305 -33.45 2.29 -18.34
CA LEU A 305 -33.24 1.23 -17.35
C LEU A 305 -34.56 0.53 -16.99
N ASP A 306 -35.64 1.28 -16.85
CA ASP A 306 -36.97 0.75 -16.54
C ASP A 306 -37.51 -0.12 -17.69
N GLU A 307 -37.25 0.26 -18.94
CA GLU A 307 -37.71 -0.48 -20.11
C GLU A 307 -36.84 -1.73 -20.39
N ASN A 308 -35.51 -1.60 -20.31
CA ASN A 308 -34.58 -2.62 -20.79
C ASN A 308 -34.00 -3.50 -19.68
N ILE A 309 -33.79 -2.97 -18.47
CA ILE A 309 -33.07 -3.68 -17.39
C ILE A 309 -34.02 -4.23 -16.34
N LYS A 310 -35.02 -3.47 -15.91
CA LYS A 310 -35.99 -3.93 -14.90
C LYS A 310 -36.62 -5.31 -15.17
N PRO A 311 -36.96 -5.71 -16.41
CA PRO A 311 -37.54 -7.03 -16.67
C PRO A 311 -36.60 -8.21 -16.46
N ILE A 312 -35.27 -7.98 -16.51
CA ILE A 312 -34.24 -9.02 -16.41
C ILE A 312 -33.60 -9.11 -15.01
N VAL A 313 -34.03 -8.28 -14.07
CA VAL A 313 -33.53 -8.27 -12.68
C VAL A 313 -34.25 -9.31 -11.84
N GLN A 314 -33.49 -10.26 -11.29
CA GLN A 314 -34.02 -11.32 -10.43
C GLN A 314 -34.30 -10.83 -8.99
N GLY A 315 -33.55 -9.82 -8.53
CA GLY A 315 -33.67 -9.23 -7.19
C GLY A 315 -34.43 -7.89 -7.16
N THR A 316 -33.93 -6.96 -6.35
CA THR A 316 -34.52 -5.62 -6.22
C THR A 316 -34.03 -4.72 -7.34
N TYR A 317 -34.96 -4.05 -8.02
CA TYR A 317 -34.67 -2.98 -8.96
C TYR A 317 -34.97 -1.62 -8.30
N GLU A 318 -33.97 -0.74 -8.28
CA GLU A 318 -34.12 0.65 -7.85
C GLU A 318 -33.34 1.56 -8.82
N CYS A 319 -34.04 2.52 -9.42
CA CYS A 319 -33.43 3.63 -10.15
C CYS A 319 -34.04 4.93 -9.63
N ALA A 320 -33.19 5.85 -9.17
CA ALA A 320 -33.65 7.11 -8.60
C ALA A 320 -32.67 8.26 -8.90
N ALA A 321 -33.21 9.36 -9.41
CA ALA A 321 -32.52 10.63 -9.48
C ALA A 321 -32.44 11.27 -8.08
N ALA A 322 -31.39 12.04 -7.80
CA ALA A 322 -31.34 12.84 -6.58
C ALA A 322 -32.46 13.90 -6.60
N ASP A 323 -33.20 14.02 -5.48
CA ASP A 323 -34.20 15.08 -5.34
C ASP A 323 -33.52 16.45 -5.50
N SER A 324 -33.94 17.20 -6.53
CA SER A 324 -33.51 18.57 -6.80
C SER A 324 -34.01 19.55 -5.72
N GLY A 325 -33.48 19.44 -4.51
CA GLY A 325 -33.84 20.23 -3.35
C GLY A 325 -32.81 21.32 -3.03
N SER A 326 -32.97 22.48 -3.68
CA SER A 326 -32.44 23.80 -3.29
C SER A 326 -30.98 24.17 -3.60
N GLY A 327 -30.79 24.78 -4.78
CA GLY A 327 -29.58 25.55 -5.12
C GLY A 327 -29.69 26.31 -6.44
N SER A 328 -30.74 27.13 -6.61
CA SER A 328 -30.88 27.99 -7.80
C SER A 328 -30.35 29.40 -7.49
N PRO A 329 -29.29 29.90 -8.16
CA PRO A 329 -29.01 31.33 -8.19
C PRO A 329 -29.84 31.94 -9.32
N SER A 330 -30.85 32.73 -8.94
CA SER A 330 -31.56 33.60 -9.87
C SER A 330 -30.61 34.67 -10.41
N SER A 331 -30.30 34.56 -11.70
CA SER A 331 -29.62 35.59 -12.47
C SER A 331 -30.57 36.79 -12.69
N GLY A 332 -30.54 37.75 -11.78
CA GLY A 332 -31.17 39.07 -11.95
C GLY A 332 -30.23 40.02 -12.70
N GLY A 333 -30.42 40.15 -14.01
CA GLY A 333 -29.71 41.11 -14.85
C GLY A 333 -29.93 42.55 -14.40
N SER A 334 -28.84 43.31 -14.25
CA SER A 334 -28.86 44.75 -13.97
C SER A 334 -28.40 45.52 -15.20
N SER A 335 -29.33 46.19 -15.88
CA SER A 335 -29.06 47.22 -16.88
C SER A 335 -29.29 48.60 -16.25
N VAL A 336 -28.23 49.40 -16.11
CA VAL A 336 -28.26 50.77 -15.60
C VAL A 336 -28.20 51.76 -16.77
N SER A 337 -29.07 52.78 -16.76
CA SER A 337 -28.86 54.07 -17.41
C SER A 337 -29.26 55.20 -16.45
N PRO A 338 -28.67 56.40 -16.59
CA PRO A 338 -28.45 57.33 -15.48
C PRO A 338 -29.51 58.43 -15.40
N ASN A 339 -29.69 59.03 -14.23
CA ASN A 339 -30.19 60.39 -14.13
C ASN A 339 -29.61 61.13 -12.91
N GLN A 340 -29.20 62.37 -13.19
CA GLN A 340 -28.73 63.42 -12.29
C GLN A 340 -29.84 63.90 -11.34
N ASP A 341 -29.52 64.23 -10.08
CA ASP A 341 -29.35 65.62 -9.63
C ASP A 341 -28.98 65.69 -8.13
N SER A 342 -28.21 66.73 -7.77
CA SER A 342 -27.87 67.17 -6.40
C SER A 342 -28.60 68.51 -6.14
N PRO A 343 -28.73 69.11 -4.91
CA PRO A 343 -27.67 69.23 -3.88
C PRO A 343 -28.08 69.24 -2.37
N SER A 344 -27.05 69.15 -1.48
CA SER A 344 -26.83 69.79 -0.14
C SER A 344 -27.91 69.71 0.99
N GLU A 345 -27.66 69.54 2.31
CA GLU A 345 -26.57 69.83 3.27
C GLU A 345 -26.62 68.91 4.55
N THR A 346 -25.43 68.52 5.06
CA THR A 346 -24.94 68.40 6.48
C THR A 346 -25.67 67.52 7.56
N PRO A 347 -25.11 67.27 8.79
CA PRO A 347 -24.61 65.92 9.17
C PRO A 347 -25.21 65.36 10.49
N GLN A 348 -25.35 64.03 10.62
CA GLN A 348 -25.62 63.46 11.95
C GLN A 348 -25.08 62.04 12.15
N SER A 349 -24.28 61.92 13.21
CA SER A 349 -23.68 60.71 13.75
C SER A 349 -24.74 59.69 14.21
N GLY A 350 -24.50 58.42 13.90
CA GLY A 350 -25.24 57.27 14.43
C GLY A 350 -24.36 56.03 14.38
N SER A 351 -24.05 55.50 15.57
CA SER A 351 -23.17 54.37 15.86
C SER A 351 -23.79 52.99 15.58
N SER A 352 -22.90 51.97 15.53
CA SER A 352 -23.13 50.53 15.78
C SER A 352 -23.71 49.73 14.59
N THR A 353 -23.40 48.46 14.31
CA THR A 353 -22.68 47.39 15.04
C THR A 353 -22.29 46.31 14.02
N GLY A 354 -21.32 45.45 14.37
CA GLY A 354 -20.61 44.55 13.45
C GLY A 354 -21.37 43.34 12.93
N GLY A 355 -20.83 42.80 11.82
CA GLY A 355 -21.22 41.52 11.25
C GLY A 355 -20.98 40.40 12.25
N SER A 356 -22.04 39.65 12.56
CA SER A 356 -22.00 38.50 13.46
C SER A 356 -21.83 37.24 12.63
N SER A 357 -20.73 36.54 12.87
CA SER A 357 -20.52 35.16 12.44
C SER A 357 -21.57 34.25 13.07
N SER A 358 -22.09 33.32 12.27
CA SER A 358 -23.01 32.26 12.71
C SER A 358 -22.28 31.24 13.58
N GLY A 359 -22.19 31.54 14.88
CA GLY A 359 -21.77 30.59 15.91
C GLY A 359 -22.91 29.65 16.31
N LEU A 360 -22.59 28.37 16.47
CA LEU A 360 -23.50 27.32 16.92
C LEU A 360 -24.30 27.72 18.18
N SER A 361 -25.58 27.36 18.19
CA SER A 361 -26.55 27.57 19.27
C SER A 361 -25.97 27.18 20.64
N THR A 362 -26.24 28.01 21.66
CA THR A 362 -25.79 27.85 23.05
C THR A 362 -26.11 26.47 23.64
N GLY A 363 -27.17 25.80 23.16
CA GLY A 363 -27.49 24.42 23.55
C GLY A 363 -26.50 23.37 23.03
N ALA A 364 -25.93 23.56 21.84
CA ALA A 364 -24.96 22.64 21.25
C ALA A 364 -23.58 22.76 21.90
N LYS A 365 -23.15 23.97 22.27
CA LYS A 365 -21.88 24.19 22.98
C LYS A 365 -21.87 23.61 24.40
N ALA A 366 -23.01 23.66 25.10
CA ALA A 366 -23.14 23.07 26.43
C ALA A 366 -23.17 21.52 26.41
N GLY A 367 -23.76 20.91 25.38
CA GLY A 367 -23.82 19.45 25.22
C GLY A 367 -22.46 18.81 24.89
N ILE A 368 -21.67 19.45 24.03
CA ILE A 368 -20.36 18.92 23.61
C ILE A 368 -19.33 18.99 24.76
N GLY A 369 -19.38 20.03 25.59
CA GLY A 369 -18.45 20.18 26.73
C GLY A 369 -18.64 19.12 27.82
N ALA A 370 -19.88 18.71 28.10
CA ALA A 370 -20.15 17.70 29.13
C ALA A 370 -19.87 16.27 28.66
N GLY A 371 -20.09 15.97 27.38
CA GLY A 371 -19.90 14.63 26.81
C GLY A 371 -18.44 14.20 26.69
N VAL A 372 -17.55 15.12 26.29
CA VAL A 372 -16.13 14.79 26.06
C VAL A 372 -15.38 14.50 27.37
N GLY A 373 -15.74 15.19 28.47
CA GLY A 373 -15.12 14.96 29.77
C GLY A 373 -15.40 13.57 30.35
N ALA A 374 -16.64 13.09 30.23
CA ALA A 374 -17.03 11.76 30.71
C ALA A 374 -16.52 10.64 29.78
N GLY A 375 -16.56 10.86 28.46
CA GLY A 375 -16.09 9.88 27.46
C GLY A 375 -14.58 9.62 27.55
N ALA A 376 -13.77 10.67 27.72
CA ALA A 376 -12.32 10.54 27.81
C ALA A 376 -11.89 9.75 29.07
N LEU A 377 -12.53 9.99 30.21
CA LEU A 377 -12.24 9.25 31.44
C LEU A 377 -12.62 7.77 31.35
N ALA A 378 -13.75 7.45 30.70
CA ALA A 378 -14.15 6.05 30.48
C ALA A 378 -13.15 5.31 29.58
N ILE A 379 -12.66 5.97 28.52
CA ILE A 379 -11.68 5.38 27.60
C ILE A 379 -10.33 5.13 28.30
N VAL A 380 -9.85 6.08 29.12
CA VAL A 380 -8.59 5.91 29.87
C VAL A 380 -8.68 4.75 30.86
N VAL A 381 -9.81 4.59 31.55
CA VAL A 381 -10.03 3.45 32.47
C VAL A 381 -10.09 2.12 31.72
N LEU A 382 -10.78 2.07 30.57
CA LEU A 382 -10.88 0.85 29.76
C LEU A 382 -9.54 0.45 29.13
N LEU A 383 -8.75 1.42 28.65
CA LEU A 383 -7.41 1.16 28.14
C LEU A 383 -6.46 0.72 29.26
N GLY A 384 -6.50 1.37 30.43
CA GLY A 384 -5.73 0.96 31.60
C GLY A 384 -6.04 -0.47 32.03
N TRP A 385 -7.32 -0.84 32.09
CA TRP A 385 -7.77 -2.19 32.39
C TRP A 385 -7.34 -3.21 31.32
N PHE A 386 -7.47 -2.86 30.03
CA PHE A 386 -7.08 -3.73 28.93
C PHE A 386 -5.58 -4.01 28.91
N PHE A 387 -4.73 -2.99 29.09
CA PHE A 387 -3.28 -3.17 29.16
C PHE A 387 -2.84 -3.92 30.42
N TRP A 388 -3.52 -3.71 31.56
CA TRP A 388 -3.21 -4.46 32.78
C TRP A 388 -3.61 -5.93 32.67
N ARG A 389 -4.76 -6.22 32.04
CA ARG A 389 -5.22 -7.57 31.76
C ARG A 389 -4.26 -8.30 30.82
N ARG A 390 -3.76 -7.61 29.79
CA ARG A 390 -2.75 -8.14 28.86
C ARG A 390 -1.39 -8.39 29.52
N LYS A 391 -1.04 -7.60 30.55
CA LYS A 391 0.20 -7.79 31.34
C LYS A 391 0.10 -8.93 32.36
N TRP A 392 -1.10 -9.35 32.75
CA TRP A 392 -1.32 -10.47 33.66
C TRP A 392 -1.19 -11.84 33.01
N GLU A 393 -1.30 -11.93 31.69
CA GLU A 393 -1.08 -13.18 30.95
C GLU A 393 0.42 -13.48 30.74
N ALA A 394 1.28 -12.45 30.74
CA ALA A 394 2.74 -12.61 30.66
C ALA A 394 3.44 -12.87 32.02
N ARG A 395 2.69 -13.03 33.12
CA ARG A 395 3.23 -13.35 34.46
C ARG A 395 2.94 -14.77 34.92
N ARG A 396 2.44 -15.65 34.05
CA ARG A 396 2.20 -17.06 34.37
C ARG A 396 3.30 -18.04 33.97
N GLU A 397 4.43 -17.58 33.42
CA GLU A 397 5.55 -18.47 33.05
C GLU A 397 6.91 -18.18 33.71
N ASN A 398 6.99 -17.32 34.72
CA ASN A 398 8.22 -17.21 35.52
C ASN A 398 7.92 -17.28 37.02
N GLY A 399 7.85 -18.51 37.50
CA GLY A 399 7.88 -18.85 38.91
C GLY A 399 7.56 -20.33 39.10
N ILE A 400 8.58 -21.19 39.00
CA ILE A 400 8.82 -22.36 39.88
C ILE A 400 10.20 -22.94 39.52
N SER A 401 11.16 -22.66 40.40
CA SER A 401 12.28 -23.54 40.72
C SER A 401 12.64 -23.24 42.17
N GLY A 402 12.30 -24.14 43.09
CA GLY A 402 12.66 -24.01 44.50
C GLY A 402 11.71 -24.70 45.47
N GLY A 403 11.79 -26.03 45.54
CA GLY A 403 11.84 -26.72 46.84
C GLY A 403 10.53 -27.16 47.51
N GLY A 404 10.40 -28.48 47.68
CA GLY A 404 9.94 -29.08 48.92
C GLY A 404 8.52 -29.68 48.91
N GLY A 405 8.44 -31.01 49.03
CA GLY A 405 7.20 -31.67 49.48
C GLY A 405 7.04 -33.11 49.02
N SER A 406 7.74 -34.03 49.66
CA SER A 406 7.36 -35.46 49.70
C SER A 406 6.11 -35.63 50.58
N GLY A 407 5.28 -36.63 50.25
CA GLY A 407 4.10 -37.07 50.99
C GLY A 407 3.23 -37.93 50.07
N ASP A 408 3.68 -39.13 49.68
CA ASP A 408 3.57 -40.39 50.44
C ASP A 408 2.12 -40.92 50.48
N VAL A 409 1.84 -41.91 49.62
CA VAL A 409 0.67 -42.79 49.68
C VAL A 409 1.16 -44.19 49.38
N GLY A 410 1.15 -45.07 50.40
CA GLY A 410 1.40 -46.50 50.25
C GLY A 410 1.67 -47.21 51.58
N THR A 411 0.60 -47.60 52.27
CA THR A 411 0.57 -48.54 53.41
C THR A 411 1.10 -49.95 53.05
N PRO A 412 1.40 -50.81 54.04
CA PRO A 412 2.66 -51.55 54.10
C PRO A 412 2.59 -53.05 53.77
N GLU A 413 3.75 -53.71 53.98
CA GLU A 413 3.99 -55.10 54.39
C GLU A 413 4.36 -56.17 53.33
N LEU A 414 5.67 -56.52 53.23
CA LEU A 414 6.31 -57.74 53.80
C LEU A 414 7.54 -58.25 52.98
N ASP A 415 8.64 -58.42 53.73
CA ASP A 415 9.68 -59.47 53.71
C ASP A 415 10.60 -59.74 52.49
N GLY A 416 11.88 -60.00 52.82
CA GLY A 416 12.72 -60.92 52.05
C GLY A 416 13.92 -60.35 51.26
N GLY A 417 15.10 -60.32 51.90
CA GLY A 417 16.25 -61.06 51.35
C GLY A 417 17.35 -60.34 50.55
N HIS A 418 18.55 -60.34 51.14
CA HIS A 418 19.88 -60.63 50.55
C HIS A 418 20.50 -59.70 49.49
N GLY A 419 21.62 -59.08 49.88
CA GLY A 419 22.93 -59.44 49.29
C GLY A 419 23.70 -58.37 48.50
N VAL A 420 24.85 -57.96 49.08
CA VAL A 420 26.16 -57.65 48.43
C VAL A 420 26.17 -56.46 47.45
N GLY A 421 26.94 -55.38 47.57
CA GLY A 421 28.25 -55.13 48.18
C GLY A 421 29.27 -54.84 47.06
N ASP A 422 29.74 -53.59 46.89
CA ASP A 422 31.17 -53.32 46.65
C ASP A 422 31.56 -51.83 46.88
N LYS A 423 32.80 -51.65 47.31
CA LYS A 423 33.60 -50.43 47.62
C LYS A 423 34.08 -49.76 46.32
N GLY A 424 34.75 -48.61 46.24
CA GLY A 424 35.40 -47.64 47.13
C GLY A 424 35.88 -46.46 46.24
N SER A 425 35.91 -45.21 46.71
CA SER A 425 36.97 -44.50 47.46
C SER A 425 38.09 -43.85 46.62
N GLY A 426 38.32 -42.55 46.89
CA GLY A 426 39.54 -41.76 46.62
C GLY A 426 39.48 -40.85 45.38
N GLY A 427 39.83 -39.55 45.38
CA GLY A 427 40.45 -38.68 46.38
C GLY A 427 41.30 -37.59 45.69
N ASN A 428 40.95 -36.32 45.91
CA ASN A 428 41.78 -35.11 46.15
C ASN A 428 42.87 -34.57 45.17
N ARG A 429 42.72 -33.23 44.95
CA ARG A 429 43.66 -32.09 45.19
C ARG A 429 44.76 -31.64 44.20
N GLU A 430 44.60 -30.37 43.80
CA GLU A 430 45.49 -29.17 43.95
C GLU A 430 46.65 -28.81 42.98
N LYS A 431 46.78 -27.45 42.89
CA LYS A 431 47.87 -26.55 42.45
C LYS A 431 47.89 -26.17 40.95
N GLY A 432 48.13 -24.93 40.52
CA GLY A 432 48.44 -23.66 41.19
C GLY A 432 49.31 -22.75 40.29
N LEU A 433 49.06 -21.42 40.36
CA LEU A 433 49.94 -20.26 40.08
C LEU A 433 50.41 -19.89 38.64
N GLY A 434 50.39 -18.56 38.37
CA GLY A 434 51.51 -17.88 37.68
C GLY A 434 51.15 -16.69 36.78
N SER A 435 51.35 -15.46 37.28
CA SER A 435 51.10 -14.14 36.67
C SER A 435 52.19 -13.66 35.70
N ALA A 436 51.88 -12.71 34.80
CA ALA A 436 52.79 -11.62 34.39
C ALA A 436 52.04 -10.48 33.67
N GLU A 437 52.30 -9.25 34.12
CA GLU A 437 51.89 -7.96 33.60
C GLU A 437 53.17 -7.20 33.22
N LEU A 438 53.22 -6.52 32.06
CA LEU A 438 54.23 -5.49 31.79
C LEU A 438 53.82 -4.53 30.65
N GLU A 439 54.27 -3.29 30.84
CA GLU A 439 53.85 -2.02 30.26
C GLU A 439 54.20 -1.71 28.78
N SER A 440 53.57 -0.62 28.32
CA SER A 440 53.77 0.26 27.14
C SER A 440 55.24 0.61 26.77
N PRO A 441 55.50 1.12 25.55
CA PRO A 441 55.58 2.60 25.41
C PRO A 441 55.01 3.19 24.10
N ARG A 442 54.86 4.52 24.14
CA ARG A 442 54.28 5.45 23.16
C ARG A 442 55.39 6.39 22.63
N SER A 443 55.47 6.64 21.31
CA SER A 443 56.07 7.84 20.65
C SER A 443 55.82 7.73 19.13
N GLN A 444 55.10 8.65 18.46
CA GLN A 444 55.37 10.04 18.03
C GLN A 444 56.24 10.21 16.75
N LEU A 445 55.59 10.83 15.75
CA LEU A 445 56.04 11.85 14.76
C LEU A 445 57.20 11.55 13.78
N ALA A 446 56.88 11.68 12.48
CA ALA A 446 57.75 12.31 11.50
C ALA A 446 56.93 12.93 10.36
N GLU A 447 57.07 14.25 10.21
CA GLU A 447 56.66 15.09 9.08
C GLU A 447 57.42 14.70 7.81
N LEU A 448 56.82 14.92 6.63
CA LEU A 448 57.55 15.07 5.38
C LEU A 448 56.87 16.13 4.50
N ASP A 449 57.71 17.09 4.13
CA ASP A 449 57.48 18.36 3.47
C ASP A 449 57.21 18.21 1.94
N GLY A 450 56.64 19.24 1.32
CA GLY A 450 56.20 19.30 -0.09
C GLY A 450 57.32 19.33 -1.14
N PRO A 451 57.00 19.57 -2.44
CA PRO A 451 56.65 20.94 -2.85
C PRO A 451 55.61 21.12 -3.98
N GLN A 452 54.87 22.23 -3.83
CA GLN A 452 54.44 23.27 -4.79
C GLN A 452 53.97 22.95 -6.23
N GLY A 453 52.72 23.37 -6.51
CA GLY A 453 52.46 24.46 -7.45
C GLY A 453 51.49 24.18 -8.61
N GLN A 454 50.24 24.67 -8.51
CA GLN A 454 49.69 25.67 -9.44
C GLN A 454 48.27 26.12 -9.06
N THR A 455 48.15 27.45 -8.97
CA THR A 455 46.96 28.28 -8.73
C THR A 455 46.23 28.62 -10.03
N VAL A 456 44.90 28.51 -10.09
CA VAL A 456 43.99 29.40 -10.87
C VAL A 456 42.60 29.35 -10.18
N SER A 457 42.28 30.30 -9.30
CA SER A 457 41.37 31.46 -9.52
C SER A 457 39.87 31.14 -9.45
N GLU A 458 39.26 31.40 -8.29
CA GLU A 458 37.83 31.67 -8.13
C GLU A 458 37.49 33.15 -8.43
N LEU A 459 36.23 33.39 -8.85
CA LEU A 459 35.33 34.57 -8.65
C LEU A 459 34.53 34.89 -9.93
N PRO A 460 33.35 35.54 -9.86
CA PRO A 460 32.26 35.44 -8.87
C PRO A 460 30.85 35.34 -9.52
N ALA A 461 29.84 35.14 -8.67
CA ALA A 461 28.43 35.28 -8.98
C ALA A 461 28.04 36.75 -9.28
N HIS A 462 27.32 36.97 -10.38
CA HIS A 462 26.50 38.16 -10.59
C HIS A 462 25.23 37.81 -11.39
N ASP A 463 24.10 38.00 -10.72
CA ASP A 463 22.85 38.62 -11.19
C ASP A 463 22.60 38.70 -12.71
N ARG A 464 21.56 38.01 -13.18
CA ARG A 464 20.75 38.49 -14.30
C ARG A 464 19.31 37.98 -14.21
N SER A 465 18.48 38.86 -13.68
CA SER A 465 17.05 38.91 -13.91
C SER A 465 16.73 39.38 -15.35
N ARG A 466 15.63 38.82 -15.89
CA ARG A 466 14.73 39.32 -16.95
C ARG A 466 15.04 39.11 -18.46
N VAL A 467 13.95 38.67 -19.11
CA VAL A 467 13.43 38.85 -20.49
C VAL A 467 13.72 37.75 -21.51
N TYR A 468 12.66 37.02 -21.89
CA TYR A 468 12.06 36.83 -23.24
C TYR A 468 11.06 35.65 -23.11
N THR A 469 9.76 35.86 -22.85
CA THR A 469 8.65 36.08 -23.80
C THR A 469 8.63 35.17 -25.03
N GLU A 470 7.56 34.38 -25.11
CA GLU A 470 6.79 33.92 -26.28
C GLU A 470 7.49 33.29 -27.49
N LEU A 471 7.01 32.09 -27.84
CA LEU A 471 6.63 31.61 -29.19
C LEU A 471 5.96 30.23 -28.96
N GLU A 472 4.63 30.22 -28.87
CA GLU A 472 3.68 29.64 -29.85
C GLU A 472 3.52 28.11 -29.72
#